data_AF-A0A0L0H2S9-F1
#
_entry.id   AF-A0A0L0H2S9-F1
#
_cell.length_a   1.000
_cell.length_b   1.000
_cell.length_c   1.000
_cell.angle_alpha   90.00
_cell.angle_beta   90.00
_cell.angle_gamma   90.00
#
_symmetry.space_group_name_H-M   'P 1'
#
loop_
_entity.id
_entity.type
_entity.pdbx_description
1 polymer ?
#
loop_
_entity_poly.entity_id
_entity_poly.type
_entity_poly.pdbx_seq_one_letter_code
_entity_poly.pdbx_strand_id
1 'polypeptide(L)' 'MMPDGAGGLGDVFKSRSAYREDEVKPLQRLIMDAVNRDPDIRGALKMEFDCEPVDLDKEP' A
#
# COMPACT_ATOMS: atom_id res chain seq x y z
N MET A 1 38.20 17.48 -8.14
CA MET A 1 37.68 16.11 -7.97
C MET A 1 36.63 16.19 -6.89
N MET A 2 35.35 16.18 -7.26
CA MET A 2 34.24 16.10 -6.31
C MET A 2 34.01 14.61 -6.02
N PRO A 3 33.72 14.21 -4.77
CA PRO A 3 33.57 12.80 -4.45
C PRO A 3 32.32 12.26 -5.12
N ASP A 4 32.49 11.17 -5.87
CA ASP A 4 31.42 10.28 -6.35
C ASP A 4 30.66 9.69 -5.16
N GLY A 5 29.71 10.43 -4.62
CA GLY A 5 28.79 10.01 -3.56
C GLY A 5 27.58 9.27 -4.12
N ALA A 6 27.77 8.29 -5.01
CA ALA A 6 26.70 7.48 -5.59
C ALA A 6 26.19 6.38 -4.63
N GLY A 7 26.01 6.70 -3.34
CA GLY A 7 25.71 5.70 -2.29
C GLY A 7 24.55 6.03 -1.34
N GLY A 8 23.81 7.13 -1.54
CA GLY A 8 22.88 7.64 -0.52
C GLY A 8 21.38 7.44 -0.79
N LEU A 9 20.98 7.19 -2.03
CA LEU A 9 19.57 7.07 -2.39
C LEU A 9 19.29 5.62 -2.77
N GLY A 10 18.96 4.81 -1.75
CA GLY A 10 18.30 3.53 -2.00
C GLY A 10 17.13 3.76 -2.95
N ASP A 11 16.99 2.86 -3.92
CA ASP A 11 15.99 2.92 -4.99
C ASP A 11 14.62 3.35 -4.41
N VAL A 12 14.18 4.57 -4.75
CA VAL A 12 12.97 5.20 -4.21
C VAL A 12 11.74 4.33 -4.46
N PHE A 13 11.75 3.55 -5.55
CA PHE A 13 10.68 2.61 -5.84
C PHE A 13 10.66 1.49 -4.80
N LYS A 14 11.81 0.90 -4.46
CA LYS A 14 11.92 -0.13 -3.42
C LYS A 14 11.49 0.39 -2.05
N SER A 15 11.84 1.63 -1.71
CA SER A 15 11.40 2.26 -0.46
C SER A 15 9.89 2.47 -0.41
N ARG A 16 9.26 2.86 -1.52
CA ARG A 16 7.79 2.97 -1.63
C ARG A 16 7.10 1.61 -1.56
N SER A 17 7.68 0.58 -2.18
CA SER A 17 7.16 -0.80 -2.09
C SER A 17 7.21 -1.29 -0.65
N ALA A 18 8.36 -1.15 0.01
CA ALA A 18 8.54 -1.57 1.40
C ALA A 18 7.57 -0.83 2.34
N TYR A 19 7.46 0.49 2.22
CA TYR A 19 6.49 1.28 2.99
C TYR A 19 5.04 0.80 2.78
N ARG A 20 4.67 0.47 1.54
CA ARG A 20 3.33 -0.04 1.23
C ARG A 20 3.07 -1.41 1.88
N GLU A 21 4.04 -2.32 1.82
CA GLU A 21 3.90 -3.65 2.43
C GLU A 21 3.88 -3.59 3.95
N ASP A 22 4.75 -2.79 4.55
CA ASP A 22 5.01 -2.80 5.99
C ASP A 22 4.06 -1.90 6.79
N GLU A 23 3.53 -0.83 6.18
CA GLU A 23 2.68 0.14 6.88
C GLU A 23 1.27 0.27 6.29
N VAL A 24 1.15 0.37 4.96
CA VAL A 24 -0.15 0.65 4.31
C VAL A 24 -1.07 -0.56 4.31
N LYS A 25 -0.60 -1.74 3.87
CA LYS A 25 -1.41 -2.96 3.84
C LYS A 25 -1.91 -3.39 5.23
N PRO A 26 -1.08 -3.37 6.30
CA PRO A 26 -1.57 -3.67 7.64
C PRO A 26 -2.66 -2.73 8.12
N LEU A 27 -2.54 -1.43 7.84
CA LEU A 27 -3.56 -0.45 8.20
C LEU A 27 -4.87 -0.68 7.42
N GLN A 28 -4.79 -0.94 6.11
CA GLN A 28 -5.96 -1.28 5.29
C GLN A 28 -6.67 -2.52 5.83
N ARG A 29 -5.92 -3.55 6.22
CA ARG A 29 -6.47 -4.75 6.85
C ARG A 29 -7.15 -4.43 8.18
N LEU A 30 -6.53 -3.60 9.02
CA LEU A 30 -7.11 -3.20 10.30
C LEU A 30 -8.47 -2.49 10.12
N ILE A 31 -8.54 -1.55 9.18
CA ILE A 31 -9.78 -0.81 8.87
C ILE A 31 -10.84 -1.77 8.32
N MET A 32 -10.46 -2.60 7.34
CA MET A 32 -11.34 -3.60 6.74
C MET A 32 -11.91 -4.57 7.79
N ASP A 33 -11.08 -5.06 8.70
CA ASP A 33 -11.53 -5.93 9.79
C ASP A 33 -12.47 -5.20 10.74
N ALA A 34 -12.17 -3.96 11.12
CA ALA A 34 -13.01 -3.17 12.02
C ALA A 34 -14.42 -2.94 11.41
N VAL A 35 -14.47 -2.56 10.13
CA VAL A 35 -15.72 -2.31 9.41
C VAL A 35 -16.48 -3.62 9.17
N ASN A 36 -15.81 -4.68 8.71
CA ASN A 36 -16.48 -5.94 8.35
C ASN A 36 -16.92 -6.79 9.55
N ARG A 37 -16.43 -6.48 10.75
CA ARG A 37 -16.88 -7.10 12.01
C ARG A 37 -18.10 -6.40 12.61
N ASP A 38 -18.48 -5.24 12.10
CA ASP A 38 -19.70 -4.56 12.54
C ASP A 38 -20.93 -5.41 12.19
N PRO A 39 -21.76 -5.81 13.18
CA PRO A 39 -22.93 -6.65 12.94
C PRO A 39 -24.01 -5.99 12.07
N ASP A 40 -23.96 -4.67 11.91
CA ASP A 40 -24.87 -3.92 11.03
C ASP A 40 -24.38 -3.91 9.57
N ILE A 41 -23.11 -4.21 9.31
CA ILE A 41 -22.52 -4.30 7.98
C ILE A 41 -22.54 -5.76 7.49
N ARG A 42 -23.43 -6.05 6.51
CA ARG A 42 -23.66 -7.42 6.03
C ARG A 42 -23.63 -7.53 4.50
N GLY A 43 -23.28 -8.73 4.04
CA GLY A 43 -23.34 -9.12 2.63
C GLY A 43 -22.53 -8.20 1.74
N ALA A 44 -23.19 -7.54 0.79
CA ALA A 44 -22.59 -6.67 -0.21
C ALA A 44 -22.01 -5.35 0.35
N LEU A 45 -22.25 -5.03 1.62
CA LEU A 45 -21.70 -3.82 2.26
C LEU A 45 -20.31 -4.03 2.88
N LYS A 46 -19.77 -5.25 2.81
CA LYS A 46 -18.41 -5.52 3.28
C LYS A 46 -17.41 -4.71 2.46
N MET A 47 -16.49 -4.07 3.16
CA MET A 47 -15.42 -3.29 2.58
C MET A 47 -14.28 -4.22 2.16
N GLU A 48 -13.71 -3.96 0.98
CA GLU A 48 -12.49 -4.61 0.50
C GLU A 48 -11.60 -3.53 -0.13
N PHE A 49 -10.34 -3.47 0.31
CA PHE A 49 -9.35 -2.58 -0.30
C PHE A 49 -8.66 -3.31 -1.45
N ASP A 50 -8.56 -2.64 -2.60
CA ASP A 50 -7.67 -3.09 -3.67
C ASP A 50 -6.22 -2.92 -3.22
N CYS A 51 -5.61 -4.04 -2.83
CA CYS A 51 -4.24 -4.09 -2.36
C CYS A 51 -3.24 -4.26 -3.51
N GLU A 52 -3.70 -4.42 -4.75
CA GLU A 52 -2.86 -4.62 -5.93
C GLU A 52 -2.18 -3.31 -6.36
N PRO A 53 -0.94 -3.38 -6.88
CA PRO A 53 -0.31 -2.21 -7.45
C PRO A 53 -1.13 -1.68 -8.62
N VAL A 54 -1.57 -0.42 -8.52
CA VAL A 54 -2.13 0.30 -9.66
C VAL A 54 -0.99 0.53 -10.63
N ASP A 55 -0.97 -0.23 -11.74
CA ASP A 55 -0.10 0.04 -12.89
C ASP A 55 -0.51 1.38 -13.49
N LEU A 56 0.17 2.46 -13.06
CA LEU A 56 -0.06 3.82 -13.58
C LEU A 56 0.35 3.97 -15.05
N ASP A 57 0.97 2.95 -15.64
CA ASP A 57 1.41 2.89 -17.03
C ASP A 57 0.40 2.20 -17.98
N LYS A 58 -0.74 1.72 -17.47
CA LYS A 58 -1.85 1.31 -18.34
C LYS A 58 -2.72 2.53 -18.66
N GLU A 59 -2.54 3.08 -19.86
CA GLU A 59 -3.54 3.99 -20.46
C GLU A 59 -4.91 3.29 -20.57
N PRO A 60 -6.01 4.05 -20.40
CA PRO A 60 -7.39 3.53 -20.39
C PRO A 60 -7.86 2.95 -21.72
#